data_AF-A5L886-F1
#
_entry.id   AF-A5L886-F1
#
_cell.length_a   1.000
_cell.length_b   1.000
_cell.length_c   1.000
_cell.angle_alpha   90.00
_cell.angle_beta   90.00
_cell.angle_gamma   90.00
#
_symmetry.space_group_name_H-M   'P 1'
#
loop_
_entity.id
_entity.type
_entity.pdbx_description
1 polymer ?
#
loop_
_entity_poly.entity_id
_entity_poly.type
_entity_poly.pdbx_seq_one_letter_code
_entity_poly.pdbx_strand_id
1 'polypeptide(L)'
;MDSENALELNVIDFIASDPQQLVEMSNGRTIMINGINQDIELNDVAFVERQQDWRFSLLSVITNPNVAYILMLIGIYGLLLEFYNPGVGLPGVLGGICLVLAMYSLQMLPVSYAGLALILLGIALMVAEAFSPSFGIFGLGGVAAFSLGSIMLMDTEVPGYQIALPLIIGISLFSVAFIVVTLSMLARVRSKPVTTGMEAVVGETGKVVSGFPGAGRVLVAGEIWQAQCTSELQAGQSIRVTKLTGLSLDVEALSDETSSKTG
;
A
#
# COMPACT_ATOMS: atom_id res chain seq x y z
N MET A 1 30.32 3.48 -21.39
CA MET A 1 31.50 3.47 -22.28
C MET A 1 31.84 4.92 -22.50
N ASP A 2 33.03 5.33 -22.08
CA ASP A 2 33.44 6.74 -22.13
C ASP A 2 33.97 7.06 -23.54
N SER A 3 33.93 8.33 -23.92
CA SER A 3 34.24 8.79 -25.29
C SER A 3 35.66 8.43 -25.74
N GLU A 4 36.64 8.44 -24.83
CA GLU A 4 38.03 8.07 -25.13
C GLU A 4 38.17 6.58 -25.45
N ASN A 5 37.57 5.72 -24.63
CA ASN A 5 37.56 4.27 -24.86
C ASN A 5 36.81 3.91 -26.15
N ALA A 6 35.75 4.65 -26.50
CA ALA A 6 35.03 4.48 -27.76
C ALA A 6 35.91 4.77 -28.98
N LEU A 7 36.79 5.77 -28.89
CA LEU A 7 37.73 6.13 -29.96
C LEU A 7 38.82 5.06 -30.13
N GLU A 8 39.39 4.57 -29.02
CA GLU A 8 40.40 3.50 -29.05
C GLU A 8 39.86 2.21 -29.68
N LEU A 9 38.60 1.89 -29.41
CA LEU A 9 37.90 0.73 -29.98
C LEU A 9 37.39 0.97 -31.42
N ASN A 10 37.67 2.13 -32.03
CA ASN A 10 37.18 2.53 -33.35
C ASN A 10 35.65 2.44 -33.50
N VAL A 11 34.92 2.71 -32.41
CA VAL A 11 33.44 2.81 -32.44
C VAL A 11 33.00 4.20 -32.89
N ILE A 12 33.83 5.22 -32.66
CA ILE A 12 33.66 6.59 -33.14
C ILE A 12 34.93 7.04 -33.87
N ASP A 13 34.78 8.01 -34.79
CA ASP A 13 35.91 8.46 -35.61
C ASP A 13 36.80 9.53 -34.94
N PHE A 14 36.21 10.35 -34.05
CA PHE A 14 36.88 11.42 -33.32
C PHE A 14 35.95 12.00 -32.24
N ILE A 15 36.50 12.85 -31.37
CA ILE A 15 35.78 13.56 -30.31
C ILE A 15 35.85 15.06 -30.61
N ALA A 16 34.69 15.71 -30.69
CA ALA A 16 34.57 17.15 -30.84
C ALA A 16 33.92 17.77 -29.60
N SER A 17 34.43 18.93 -29.19
CA SER A 17 34.03 19.64 -27.96
C SER A 17 32.83 20.55 -28.18
N ASP A 18 32.59 20.95 -29.44
CA ASP A 18 31.50 21.82 -29.84
C ASP A 18 31.09 21.55 -31.31
N PRO A 19 29.90 22.05 -31.74
CA PRO A 19 29.41 21.82 -33.09
C PRO A 19 30.31 22.39 -34.20
N GLN A 20 31.10 23.41 -33.91
CA GLN A 20 31.98 24.02 -34.91
C GLN A 20 33.25 23.19 -35.11
N GLN A 21 33.85 22.70 -34.03
CA GLN A 21 34.94 21.73 -34.08
C GLN A 21 34.51 20.43 -34.80
N LEU A 22 33.26 19.99 -34.60
CA LEU A 22 32.70 18.84 -35.34
C LEU A 22 32.70 19.10 -36.85
N VAL A 23 32.24 20.27 -37.30
CA VAL A 23 32.23 20.65 -38.72
C VAL A 23 33.64 20.66 -39.30
N GLU A 24 34.61 21.27 -38.60
CA GLU A 24 36.00 21.32 -39.05
C GLU A 24 36.63 19.94 -39.18
N MET A 25 36.38 19.04 -38.21
CA MET A 25 36.92 17.69 -38.20
C MET A 25 36.23 16.75 -39.21
N SER A 26 34.96 17.00 -39.54
CA SER A 26 34.18 16.26 -40.54
C SER A 26 34.49 16.68 -41.97
N ASN A 27 34.86 17.94 -42.21
CA ASN A 27 35.06 18.48 -43.55
C ASN A 27 36.23 17.77 -44.28
N GLY A 28 36.00 17.36 -45.53
CA GLY A 28 36.97 16.65 -46.35
C GLY A 28 37.14 15.17 -46.02
N ARG A 29 36.37 14.60 -45.09
CA ARG A 29 36.35 13.15 -44.84
C ARG A 29 35.47 12.44 -45.87
N THR A 30 35.89 11.26 -46.30
CA THR A 30 35.08 10.38 -47.14
C THR A 30 34.16 9.52 -46.27
N ILE A 31 32.85 9.55 -46.56
CA ILE A 31 31.85 8.68 -45.94
C ILE A 31 31.15 7.81 -46.98
N MET A 32 30.63 6.67 -46.54
CA MET A 32 29.85 5.78 -47.39
C MET A 32 28.35 6.04 -47.19
N ILE A 33 27.70 6.61 -48.20
CA ILE A 33 26.24 6.79 -48.21
C ILE A 33 25.65 5.84 -49.24
N ASN A 34 24.79 4.90 -48.81
CA ASN A 34 24.18 3.89 -49.68
C ASN A 34 25.19 3.08 -50.52
N GLY A 35 26.38 2.80 -49.97
CA GLY A 35 27.44 2.05 -50.64
C GLY A 35 28.32 2.87 -51.60
N ILE A 36 28.09 4.19 -51.70
CA ILE A 36 28.89 5.10 -52.52
C ILE A 36 29.78 5.94 -51.61
N ASN A 37 31.07 5.97 -51.90
CA ASN A 37 32.00 6.87 -51.21
C ASN A 37 31.76 8.30 -51.69
N GLN A 38 31.46 9.19 -50.74
CA GLN A 38 31.22 10.60 -50.98
C GLN A 38 32.05 11.41 -49.97
N ASP A 39 32.74 12.43 -50.48
CA ASP A 39 33.46 13.36 -49.62
C ASP A 39 32.49 14.35 -48.98
N ILE A 40 32.70 14.62 -47.69
CA ILE A 40 31.94 15.60 -46.94
C ILE A 40 32.47 16.99 -47.28
N GLU A 41 31.60 17.85 -47.83
CA GLU A 41 31.88 19.27 -48.04
C GLU A 41 30.96 20.12 -47.16
N LEU A 42 31.50 20.69 -46.09
CA LEU A 42 30.76 21.51 -45.12
C LEU A 42 31.13 22.98 -45.24
N ASN A 43 30.95 23.53 -46.44
CA ASN A 43 31.12 24.96 -46.69
C ASN A 43 29.80 25.69 -46.38
N ASP A 44 29.82 26.68 -45.48
CA ASP A 44 28.67 27.53 -45.11
C ASP A 44 27.50 26.77 -44.42
N VAL A 45 27.80 26.10 -43.30
CA VAL A 45 26.82 25.32 -42.53
C VAL A 45 25.91 26.22 -41.69
N ALA A 46 24.59 26.11 -41.88
CA ALA A 46 23.61 26.73 -41.02
C ALA A 46 23.29 25.82 -39.81
N PHE A 47 23.54 26.29 -38.60
CA PHE A 47 23.11 25.61 -37.38
C PHE A 47 21.62 25.86 -37.15
N VAL A 48 20.80 24.82 -37.34
CA VAL A 48 19.36 24.85 -37.05
C VAL A 48 19.10 24.10 -35.75
N GLU A 49 18.91 24.83 -34.67
CA GLU A 49 18.48 24.23 -33.40
C GLU A 49 17.03 23.75 -33.52
N ARG A 50 16.82 22.45 -33.34
CA ARG A 50 15.48 21.85 -33.30
C ARG A 50 15.05 21.72 -31.85
N GLN A 51 14.19 22.63 -31.39
CA GLN A 51 13.54 22.48 -30.09
C GLN A 51 12.60 21.28 -30.12
N GLN A 52 12.58 20.52 -29.02
CA GLN A 52 11.64 19.42 -28.85
C GLN A 52 10.22 19.97 -28.82
N ASP A 53 9.34 19.49 -29.72
CA ASP A 53 7.91 19.82 -29.69
C ASP A 53 7.26 19.22 -28.43
N TRP A 54 6.18 19.81 -27.92
CA TRP A 54 5.49 19.34 -26.71
C TRP A 54 5.05 17.88 -26.83
N ARG A 55 4.75 17.44 -28.05
CA ARG A 55 4.42 16.04 -28.39
C ARG A 55 5.61 15.12 -28.12
N PHE A 56 6.82 15.53 -28.50
CA PHE A 56 8.04 14.76 -28.22
C PHE A 56 8.32 14.71 -26.72
N SER A 57 8.11 15.83 -26.00
CA SER A 57 8.24 15.82 -24.53
C SER A 57 7.24 14.86 -23.88
N LEU A 58 5.97 14.88 -24.31
CA LEU A 58 4.96 13.92 -23.82
C LEU A 58 5.36 12.48 -24.16
N LEU A 59 5.81 12.23 -25.40
CA LEU A 59 6.22 10.91 -25.87
C LEU A 59 7.43 10.38 -25.07
N SER A 60 8.36 11.27 -24.69
CA SER A 60 9.51 10.92 -23.86
C SER A 60 9.11 10.52 -22.44
N VAL A 61 8.09 11.19 -21.88
CA VAL A 61 7.57 10.90 -20.54
C VAL A 61 6.84 9.56 -20.51
N ILE A 62 5.98 9.29 -21.50
CA ILE A 62 5.21 8.03 -21.54
C ILE A 62 6.09 6.82 -21.90
N THR A 63 7.21 7.02 -22.60
CA THR A 63 8.19 5.96 -22.90
C THR A 63 9.14 5.70 -21.71
N ASN A 64 9.00 6.43 -20.60
CA ASN A 64 9.77 6.14 -19.39
C ASN A 64 9.12 4.98 -18.61
N PRO A 65 9.85 3.88 -18.38
CA PRO A 65 9.32 2.69 -17.68
C PRO A 65 8.82 3.00 -16.26
N ASN A 66 9.46 3.95 -15.57
CA ASN A 66 9.04 4.37 -14.22
C ASN A 66 7.70 5.09 -14.25
N VAL A 67 7.48 5.96 -15.25
CA VAL A 67 6.23 6.69 -15.40
C VAL A 67 5.10 5.74 -15.76
N ALA A 68 5.34 4.83 -16.70
CA ALA A 68 4.38 3.78 -17.07
C ALA A 68 3.98 2.94 -15.84
N TYR A 69 4.97 2.55 -15.04
CA TYR A 69 4.76 1.78 -13.82
C TYR A 69 3.96 2.56 -12.76
N ILE A 70 4.27 3.83 -12.53
CA ILE A 70 3.50 4.68 -11.59
C ILE A 70 2.07 4.88 -12.07
N LEU A 71 1.85 5.16 -13.36
CA LEU A 71 0.52 5.29 -13.95
C LEU A 71 -0.29 4.00 -13.79
N MET A 72 0.33 2.84 -14.01
CA MET A 72 -0.30 1.55 -13.80
C MET A 72 -0.77 1.40 -12.34
N LEU A 73 0.09 1.68 -11.36
CA LEU A 73 -0.26 1.55 -9.95
C LEU A 73 -1.36 2.52 -9.52
N ILE A 74 -1.25 3.80 -9.88
CA ILE A 74 -2.31 4.80 -9.64
C ILE A 74 -3.61 4.33 -10.28
N GLY A 75 -3.53 3.79 -11.49
CA GLY A 75 -4.64 3.20 -12.22
C GLY A 75 -5.36 2.10 -11.44
N ILE A 76 -4.59 1.09 -11.00
CA ILE A 76 -5.12 -0.05 -10.26
C ILE A 76 -5.67 0.39 -8.89
N TYR A 77 -4.93 1.19 -8.13
CA TYR A 77 -5.40 1.66 -6.82
C TYR A 77 -6.61 2.59 -6.94
N GLY A 78 -6.70 3.44 -7.97
CA GLY A 78 -7.87 4.29 -8.23
C GLY A 78 -9.14 3.46 -8.46
N LEU A 79 -9.05 2.38 -9.25
CA LEU A 79 -10.15 1.45 -9.41
C LEU A 79 -10.49 0.74 -8.09
N LEU A 80 -9.50 0.24 -7.35
CA LEU A 80 -9.74 -0.40 -6.06
C LEU A 80 -10.47 0.52 -5.09
N LEU A 81 -10.08 1.80 -5.00
CA LEU A 81 -10.73 2.77 -4.13
C LEU A 81 -12.18 3.03 -4.51
N GLU A 82 -12.50 3.09 -5.81
CA GLU A 82 -13.88 3.18 -6.29
C GLU A 82 -14.72 1.95 -5.87
N PHE A 83 -14.13 0.75 -5.93
CA PHE A 83 -14.79 -0.48 -5.47
C PHE A 83 -15.02 -0.52 -3.95
N TYR A 84 -14.10 0.02 -3.15
CA TYR A 84 -14.23 0.06 -1.69
C TYR A 84 -15.19 1.14 -1.20
N ASN A 85 -15.21 2.31 -1.83
CA ASN A 85 -16.03 3.45 -1.43
C ASN A 85 -16.87 3.93 -2.62
N PRO A 86 -17.94 3.20 -2.97
CA PRO A 86 -18.80 3.59 -4.09
C PRO A 86 -19.47 4.93 -3.79
N GLY A 87 -19.34 5.92 -4.67
CA GLY A 87 -20.11 7.15 -4.51
C GLY A 87 -19.77 8.35 -5.40
N VAL A 88 -18.50 8.57 -5.76
CA VAL A 88 -18.09 9.80 -6.48
C VAL A 88 -17.63 9.51 -7.91
N GLY A 89 -17.19 8.30 -8.26
CA GLY A 89 -16.70 7.97 -9.61
C GLY A 89 -15.33 8.58 -9.96
N LEU A 90 -14.89 9.61 -9.24
CA LEU A 90 -13.65 10.35 -9.45
C LEU A 90 -12.39 9.46 -9.45
N PRO A 91 -12.15 8.63 -8.41
CA PRO A 91 -10.98 7.74 -8.41
C PRO A 91 -11.09 6.66 -9.48
N GLY A 92 -12.31 6.19 -9.80
CA GLY A 92 -12.54 5.25 -10.89
C GLY A 92 -12.19 5.83 -12.28
N VAL A 93 -12.65 7.04 -12.60
CA VAL A 93 -12.36 7.71 -13.88
C VAL A 93 -10.87 8.04 -13.99
N LEU A 94 -10.27 8.61 -12.95
CA LEU A 94 -8.84 8.90 -12.94
C LEU A 94 -8.02 7.61 -13.08
N GLY A 95 -8.41 6.56 -12.35
CA GLY A 95 -7.78 5.25 -12.43
C GLY A 95 -7.87 4.63 -13.83
N GLY A 96 -9.04 4.73 -14.48
CA GLY A 96 -9.24 4.28 -15.85
C GLY A 96 -8.37 5.01 -16.86
N ILE A 97 -8.27 6.35 -16.76
CA ILE A 97 -7.39 7.15 -17.64
C ILE A 97 -5.93 6.75 -17.43
N CYS A 98 -5.49 6.64 -16.18
CA CYS A 98 -4.13 6.22 -15.85
C CYS A 98 -3.80 4.81 -16.38
N LEU A 99 -4.73 3.86 -16.29
CA LEU A 99 -4.55 2.52 -16.86
C LEU A 99 -4.45 2.52 -18.38
N VAL A 100 -5.29 3.29 -19.08
CA VAL A 100 -5.22 3.37 -20.55
C VAL A 100 -3.88 3.96 -20.99
N LEU A 101 -3.41 5.01 -20.32
CA LEU A 101 -2.10 5.61 -20.59
C LEU A 101 -0.96 4.62 -20.27
N ALA A 102 -1.04 3.93 -19.14
CA ALA A 102 -0.06 2.91 -18.77
C ALA A 102 -0.03 1.76 -19.77
N MET A 103 -1.18 1.26 -20.22
CA MET A 103 -1.25 0.21 -21.25
C MET A 103 -0.61 0.67 -22.57
N TYR A 104 -0.86 1.91 -22.99
CA TYR A 104 -0.22 2.47 -24.18
C TYR A 104 1.31 2.55 -24.01
N SER A 105 1.78 3.01 -22.86
CA SER A 105 3.22 3.01 -22.54
C SER A 105 3.82 1.60 -22.54
N LEU A 106 3.15 0.64 -21.88
CA LEU A 106 3.61 -0.74 -21.79
C LEU A 106 3.64 -1.44 -23.16
N GLN A 107 2.77 -1.06 -24.09
CA GLN A 107 2.80 -1.56 -25.47
C GLN A 107 4.07 -1.12 -26.23
N MET A 108 4.59 0.07 -25.94
CA MET A 108 5.81 0.61 -26.54
C MET A 108 7.09 0.09 -25.87
N LEU A 109 6.97 -0.56 -24.72
CA LEU A 109 8.08 -1.05 -23.91
C LEU A 109 8.22 -2.58 -24.06
N PRO A 110 9.44 -3.13 -23.93
CA PRO A 110 9.66 -4.57 -23.95
C PRO A 110 9.18 -5.18 -22.62
N VAL A 111 7.87 -5.43 -22.51
CA VAL A 111 7.24 -5.89 -21.26
C VAL A 111 7.14 -7.41 -21.21
N SER A 112 7.54 -8.00 -20.08
CA SER A 112 7.30 -9.40 -19.76
C SER A 112 5.87 -9.61 -19.26
N TYR A 113 5.09 -10.40 -19.99
CA TYR A 113 3.74 -10.79 -19.56
C TYR A 113 3.73 -11.59 -18.25
N ALA A 114 4.80 -12.34 -17.96
CA ALA A 114 4.95 -13.04 -16.69
C ALA A 114 5.10 -12.06 -15.52
N GLY A 115 5.93 -11.03 -15.70
CA GLY A 115 6.10 -9.95 -14.71
C GLY A 115 4.78 -9.21 -14.46
N LEU A 116 4.08 -8.84 -15.53
CA LEU A 116 2.76 -8.19 -15.44
C LEU A 116 1.74 -9.07 -14.71
N ALA A 117 1.65 -10.35 -15.06
CA ALA A 117 0.73 -11.28 -14.40
C ALA A 117 1.05 -11.44 -12.91
N LEU A 118 2.32 -11.51 -12.53
CA LEU A 118 2.76 -11.58 -11.13
C LEU A 118 2.40 -10.32 -10.34
N ILE A 119 2.52 -9.13 -10.95
CA ILE A 119 2.09 -7.87 -10.31
C ILE A 119 0.60 -7.88 -10.05
N LEU A 120 -0.20 -8.21 -11.07
CA LEU A 120 -1.66 -8.27 -10.95
C LEU A 120 -2.10 -9.30 -9.91
N LEU A 121 -1.45 -10.48 -9.90
CA LEU A 121 -1.66 -11.51 -8.89
C LEU A 121 -1.29 -10.99 -7.49
N GLY A 122 -0.12 -10.35 -7.35
CA GLY A 122 0.34 -9.79 -6.08
C GLY A 122 -0.65 -8.78 -5.50
N ILE A 123 -1.14 -7.86 -6.33
CA ILE A 123 -2.17 -6.89 -5.93
C ILE A 123 -3.48 -7.60 -5.56
N ALA A 124 -3.93 -8.57 -6.35
CA ALA A 124 -5.14 -9.33 -6.06
C ALA A 124 -5.05 -10.08 -4.72
N LEU A 125 -3.90 -10.67 -4.40
CA LEU A 125 -3.66 -11.33 -3.11
C LEU A 125 -3.64 -10.35 -1.95
N MET A 126 -3.00 -9.17 -2.10
CA MET A 126 -3.04 -8.12 -1.08
C MET A 126 -4.48 -7.63 -0.83
N VAL A 127 -5.26 -7.46 -1.89
CA VAL A 127 -6.67 -7.05 -1.79
C VAL A 127 -7.51 -8.15 -1.11
N ALA A 128 -7.28 -9.42 -1.45
CA ALA A 128 -7.95 -10.54 -0.81
C ALA A 128 -7.68 -10.59 0.70
N GLU A 129 -6.44 -10.34 1.14
CA GLU A 129 -6.10 -10.21 2.57
C GLU A 129 -6.87 -9.06 3.24
N ALA A 130 -7.07 -7.94 2.54
CA ALA A 130 -7.79 -6.78 3.10
C ALA A 130 -9.29 -7.07 3.34
N PHE A 131 -9.93 -7.88 2.49
CA PHE A 131 -11.33 -8.30 2.69
C PHE A 131 -11.48 -9.47 3.67
N SER A 132 -10.54 -10.41 3.65
CA SER A 132 -10.53 -11.58 4.52
C SER A 132 -9.16 -11.74 5.17
N PRO A 133 -8.88 -11.05 6.30
CA PRO A 133 -7.59 -11.12 6.99
C PRO A 133 -7.29 -12.55 7.43
N SER A 134 -6.42 -13.25 6.69
CA SER A 134 -6.12 -14.68 6.82
C SER A 134 -4.78 -14.92 7.53
N PHE A 135 -4.51 -14.16 8.59
CA PHE A 135 -3.23 -14.15 9.31
C PHE A 135 -2.02 -13.60 8.52
N GLY A 136 -2.24 -12.87 7.43
CA GLY A 136 -1.17 -12.22 6.66
C GLY A 136 -0.51 -13.08 5.58
N ILE A 137 -0.99 -14.31 5.33
CA ILE A 137 -0.43 -15.21 4.32
C ILE A 137 -0.63 -14.65 2.91
N PHE A 138 -1.85 -14.20 2.57
CA PHE A 138 -2.11 -13.58 1.26
C PHE A 138 -1.43 -12.22 1.14
N GLY A 139 -1.34 -11.47 2.24
CA GLY A 139 -0.60 -10.20 2.29
C GLY A 139 0.89 -10.36 1.96
N LEU A 140 1.60 -11.26 2.67
CA LEU A 140 3.03 -11.50 2.44
C LEU A 140 3.30 -12.14 1.09
N GLY A 141 2.49 -13.14 0.70
CA GLY A 141 2.57 -13.75 -0.63
C GLY A 141 2.32 -12.74 -1.74
N GLY A 142 1.37 -11.82 -1.53
CA GLY A 142 1.08 -10.71 -2.43
C GLY A 142 2.25 -9.75 -2.60
N VAL A 143 2.91 -9.35 -1.50
CA VAL A 143 4.12 -8.50 -1.54
C VAL A 143 5.27 -9.19 -2.29
N ALA A 144 5.49 -10.48 -2.03
CA ALA A 144 6.53 -11.23 -2.71
C ALA A 144 6.26 -11.34 -4.21
N ALA A 145 5.03 -11.72 -4.60
CA ALA A 145 4.62 -11.82 -6.00
C ALA A 145 4.70 -10.45 -6.72
N PHE A 146 4.23 -9.39 -6.08
CA PHE A 146 4.30 -8.03 -6.59
C PHE A 146 5.75 -7.58 -6.82
N SER A 147 6.63 -7.80 -5.83
CA SER A 147 8.04 -7.40 -5.91
C SER A 147 8.77 -8.16 -7.00
N LEU A 148 8.57 -9.48 -7.09
CA LEU A 148 9.17 -10.32 -8.12
C LEU A 148 8.65 -9.95 -9.51
N GLY A 149 7.34 -9.75 -9.64
CA GLY A 149 6.72 -9.31 -10.89
C GLY A 149 7.24 -7.94 -11.35
N SER A 150 7.46 -7.01 -10.42
CA SER A 150 8.01 -5.67 -10.71
C SER A 150 9.44 -5.73 -11.23
N ILE A 151 10.27 -6.62 -10.68
CA ILE A 151 11.64 -6.85 -11.16
C ILE A 151 11.61 -7.50 -12.55
N MET A 152 10.70 -8.45 -12.78
CA MET A 152 10.58 -9.15 -14.06
C MET A 152 9.81 -8.38 -15.14
N LEU A 153 9.20 -7.24 -14.82
CA LEU A 153 8.25 -6.55 -15.72
C LEU A 153 8.90 -6.08 -17.03
N MET A 154 10.15 -5.62 -16.99
CA MET A 154 10.88 -5.15 -18.17
C MET A 154 11.83 -6.24 -18.65
N ASP A 155 11.59 -6.75 -19.87
CA ASP A 155 12.38 -7.79 -20.53
C ASP A 155 13.44 -7.15 -21.44
N THR A 156 14.42 -6.48 -20.83
CA THR A 156 15.49 -5.82 -21.58
C THR A 156 16.78 -5.65 -20.79
N GLU A 157 17.89 -5.91 -21.46
CA GLU A 157 19.25 -5.72 -20.94
C GLU A 157 19.75 -4.27 -21.16
N VAL A 158 18.96 -3.41 -21.81
CA VAL A 158 19.36 -2.03 -22.14
C VAL A 158 19.35 -1.16 -20.87
N PRO A 159 20.51 -0.57 -20.49
CA PRO A 159 20.56 0.39 -19.38
C PRO A 159 19.64 1.57 -19.66
N GLY A 160 18.71 1.86 -18.74
CA GLY A 160 17.76 2.97 -18.84
C GLY A 160 16.31 2.57 -19.16
N TYR A 161 16.06 1.34 -19.64
CA TYR A 161 14.70 0.81 -19.82
C TYR A 161 14.21 -0.02 -18.63
N GLN A 162 15.05 -0.22 -17.60
CA GLN A 162 14.65 -0.88 -16.36
C GLN A 162 13.91 0.08 -15.43
N ILE A 163 13.00 -0.48 -14.63
CA ILE A 163 12.34 0.26 -13.55
C ILE A 163 13.36 0.48 -12.44
N ALA A 164 13.39 1.69 -11.89
CA ALA A 164 14.31 2.06 -10.83
C ALA A 164 14.09 1.18 -9.60
N LEU A 165 15.10 0.41 -9.19
CA LEU A 165 15.05 -0.41 -7.98
C LEU A 165 14.59 0.35 -6.73
N PRO A 166 15.01 1.62 -6.48
CA PRO A 166 14.50 2.40 -5.35
C PRO A 166 12.98 2.58 -5.37
N LEU A 167 12.36 2.70 -6.56
CA LEU A 167 10.92 2.83 -6.71
C LEU A 167 10.21 1.53 -6.30
N ILE A 168 10.70 0.39 -6.79
CA ILE A 168 10.17 -0.94 -6.42
C ILE A 168 10.28 -1.15 -4.92
N ILE A 169 11.46 -0.94 -4.34
CA ILE A 169 11.71 -1.09 -2.90
C ILE A 169 10.80 -0.15 -2.09
N GLY A 170 10.68 1.11 -2.50
CA GLY A 170 9.85 2.09 -1.81
C GLY A 170 8.38 1.67 -1.75
N ILE A 171 7.82 1.20 -2.86
CA ILE A 171 6.42 0.77 -2.94
C ILE A 171 6.19 -0.55 -2.21
N SER A 172 7.12 -1.50 -2.32
CA SER A 172 7.04 -2.76 -1.57
C SER A 172 7.11 -2.52 -0.07
N LEU A 173 8.00 -1.64 0.40
CA LEU A 173 8.13 -1.30 1.81
C LEU A 173 6.89 -0.58 2.34
N PHE A 174 6.34 0.36 1.55
CA PHE A 174 5.05 1.01 1.86
C PHE A 174 3.92 -0.02 2.00
N SER A 175 3.84 -0.99 1.09
CA SER A 175 2.83 -2.05 1.12
C SER A 175 2.97 -2.93 2.36
N VAL A 176 4.20 -3.32 2.73
CA VAL A 176 4.47 -4.06 3.96
C VAL A 176 4.05 -3.25 5.19
N ALA A 177 4.45 -1.98 5.27
CA ALA A 177 4.09 -1.10 6.38
C ALA A 177 2.57 -0.97 6.52
N PHE A 178 1.86 -0.80 5.40
CA PHE A 178 0.41 -0.75 5.37
C PHE A 178 -0.23 -2.03 5.93
N ILE A 179 0.24 -3.21 5.50
CA ILE A 179 -0.23 -4.52 6.02
C ILE A 179 0.04 -4.66 7.52
N VAL A 180 1.24 -4.27 7.99
CA VAL A 180 1.59 -4.34 9.42
C VAL A 180 0.67 -3.44 10.24
N VAL A 181 0.40 -2.22 9.77
CA VAL A 181 -0.49 -1.28 10.46
C VAL A 181 -1.92 -1.83 10.52
N THR A 182 -2.47 -2.32 9.41
CA THR A 182 -3.84 -2.85 9.37
C THR A 182 -4.00 -4.09 10.27
N LEU A 183 -3.05 -5.02 10.22
CA LEU A 183 -3.03 -6.19 11.11
C LEU A 183 -2.89 -5.79 12.57
N SER A 184 -2.03 -4.82 12.89
CA SER A 184 -1.85 -4.34 14.28
C SER A 184 -3.13 -3.67 14.82
N MET A 185 -3.84 -2.93 13.97
CA MET A 185 -5.11 -2.30 14.34
C MET A 185 -6.20 -3.34 14.55
N LEU A 186 -6.29 -4.35 13.67
CA LEU A 186 -7.23 -5.46 13.81
C LEU A 186 -6.95 -6.29 15.08
N ALA A 187 -5.67 -6.57 15.36
CA ALA A 187 -5.27 -7.25 16.58
C ALA A 187 -5.65 -6.43 17.82
N ARG A 188 -5.42 -5.12 17.82
CA ARG A 188 -5.86 -4.24 18.92
C ARG A 188 -7.38 -4.23 19.10
N VAL A 189 -8.17 -4.29 18.03
CA VAL A 189 -9.63 -4.37 18.12
C VAL A 189 -10.08 -5.71 18.70
N ARG A 190 -9.47 -6.83 18.28
CA ARG A 190 -9.79 -8.16 18.81
C ARG A 190 -9.31 -8.39 20.25
N SER A 191 -8.23 -7.71 20.66
CA SER A 191 -7.68 -7.79 22.01
C SER A 191 -8.32 -6.81 22.99
N LYS A 192 -9.23 -5.93 22.54
CA LYS A 192 -10.03 -5.14 23.47
C LYS A 192 -11.05 -6.08 24.13
N PRO A 193 -11.05 -6.22 25.47
CA PRO A 193 -12.10 -6.98 26.15
C PRO A 193 -13.45 -6.39 25.78
N VAL A 194 -14.43 -7.26 25.53
CA VAL A 194 -15.79 -6.89 25.15
C VAL A 194 -16.40 -6.09 26.30
N THR A 195 -16.48 -4.77 26.16
CA THR A 195 -17.14 -3.87 27.12
C THR A 195 -18.60 -3.60 26.76
N THR A 196 -19.17 -4.35 25.80
CA THR A 196 -20.56 -4.21 25.36
C THR A 196 -21.31 -5.53 25.53
N GLY A 197 -22.29 -5.55 26.43
CA GLY A 197 -23.16 -6.70 26.69
C GLY A 197 -23.08 -7.23 28.12
N MET A 198 -23.89 -8.25 28.42
CA MET A 198 -24.18 -8.82 29.75
C MET A 198 -22.95 -9.22 30.59
N GLU A 199 -21.77 -9.31 29.99
CA GLU A 199 -20.49 -9.66 30.63
C GLU A 199 -19.80 -8.45 31.30
N ALA A 200 -20.14 -7.21 30.91
CA ALA A 200 -19.62 -5.99 31.53
C ALA A 200 -20.13 -5.77 32.98
N VAL A 201 -21.17 -6.52 33.37
CA VAL A 201 -21.78 -6.46 34.70
C VAL A 201 -20.96 -7.24 35.73
N VAL A 202 -20.09 -8.17 35.29
CA VAL A 202 -19.26 -8.99 36.18
C VAL A 202 -18.10 -8.16 36.72
N GLY A 203 -18.00 -8.04 38.05
CA GLY A 203 -17.02 -7.19 38.75
C GLY A 203 -17.55 -5.81 39.16
N GLU A 204 -18.70 -5.38 38.61
CA GLU A 204 -19.35 -4.13 39.01
C GLU A 204 -19.98 -4.23 40.40
N THR A 205 -20.14 -3.06 41.03
CA THR A 205 -20.80 -2.94 42.34
C THR A 205 -22.23 -2.43 42.19
N GLY A 206 -23.10 -2.87 43.08
CA GLY A 206 -24.52 -2.51 43.06
C GLY A 206 -25.13 -2.50 44.45
N LYS A 207 -26.45 -2.31 44.49
CA LYS A 207 -27.23 -2.34 45.74
C LYS A 207 -28.39 -3.30 45.65
N VAL A 208 -28.69 -4.00 46.73
CA VAL A 208 -29.90 -4.82 46.84
C VAL A 208 -31.13 -3.90 46.83
N VAL A 209 -32.06 -4.15 45.91
CA VAL A 209 -33.33 -3.40 45.81
C VAL A 209 -34.42 -4.13 46.59
N SER A 210 -34.57 -5.43 46.36
CA SER A 210 -35.64 -6.21 46.99
C SER A 210 -35.38 -7.72 46.92
N GLY A 211 -35.66 -8.42 48.03
CA GLY A 211 -35.59 -9.88 48.15
C GLY A 211 -34.35 -10.40 48.90
N PHE A 212 -34.48 -11.67 49.31
CA PHE A 212 -33.51 -12.76 49.52
C PHE A 212 -32.57 -12.98 50.73
N PRO A 213 -32.57 -14.23 51.24
CA PRO A 213 -31.45 -15.11 51.60
C PRO A 213 -31.30 -16.27 50.57
N GLY A 214 -31.13 -15.94 49.29
CA GLY A 214 -31.15 -16.90 48.17
C GLY A 214 -31.27 -16.28 46.77
N ALA A 215 -32.41 -15.64 46.42
CA ALA A 215 -32.64 -14.99 45.12
C ALA A 215 -33.57 -13.75 45.15
N GLY A 216 -33.18 -12.64 44.52
CA GLY A 216 -34.05 -11.46 44.34
C GLY A 216 -33.43 -10.41 43.42
N ARG A 217 -33.54 -9.11 43.72
CA ARG A 217 -33.24 -8.03 42.76
C ARG A 217 -32.21 -7.04 43.26
N VAL A 218 -31.26 -6.71 42.39
CA VAL A 218 -30.17 -5.76 42.64
C VAL A 218 -30.12 -4.69 41.55
N LEU A 219 -29.68 -3.49 41.90
CA LEU A 219 -29.42 -2.38 40.98
C LEU A 219 -27.92 -2.34 40.69
N VAL A 220 -27.53 -2.63 39.45
CA VAL A 220 -26.13 -2.61 38.97
C VAL A 220 -26.08 -1.78 37.69
N ALA A 221 -25.13 -0.84 37.60
CA ALA A 221 -24.97 0.06 36.44
C ALA A 221 -26.26 0.82 36.00
N GLY A 222 -27.21 1.04 36.92
CA GLY A 222 -28.47 1.75 36.66
C GLY A 222 -29.63 0.84 36.20
N GLU A 223 -29.43 -0.47 36.10
CA GLU A 223 -30.45 -1.45 35.70
C GLU A 223 -30.78 -2.43 36.84
N ILE A 224 -32.03 -2.90 36.89
CA ILE A 224 -32.49 -3.87 37.90
C ILE A 224 -32.35 -5.29 37.35
N TRP A 225 -31.48 -6.06 37.99
CA TRP A 225 -31.15 -7.44 37.63
C TRP A 225 -31.68 -8.44 38.66
N GLN A 226 -32.00 -9.66 38.21
CA GLN A 226 -32.19 -10.78 39.13
C GLN A 226 -30.83 -11.23 39.63
N ALA A 227 -30.71 -11.49 40.92
CA ALA A 227 -29.48 -11.93 41.55
C ALA A 227 -29.71 -13.06 42.54
N GLN A 228 -28.69 -13.90 42.70
CA GLN A 228 -28.65 -15.02 43.63
C GLN A 228 -27.45 -14.87 44.57
N CYS A 229 -27.64 -15.25 45.82
CA CYS A 229 -26.60 -15.24 46.84
C CYS A 229 -26.88 -16.33 47.88
N THR A 230 -25.84 -17.06 48.26
CA THR A 230 -25.90 -18.08 49.31
C THR A 230 -25.94 -17.47 50.72
N SER A 231 -25.51 -16.22 50.86
CA SER A 231 -25.50 -15.47 52.12
C SER A 231 -26.77 -14.61 52.24
N GLU A 232 -27.20 -14.35 53.48
CA GLU A 232 -28.34 -13.46 53.73
C GLU A 232 -27.95 -12.02 53.37
N LEU A 233 -28.69 -11.39 52.46
CA LEU A 233 -28.51 -10.00 52.08
C LEU A 233 -29.74 -9.17 52.49
N GLN A 234 -29.51 -7.91 52.82
CA GLN A 234 -30.58 -6.98 53.18
C GLN A 234 -30.78 -5.91 52.09
N ALA A 235 -32.02 -5.44 51.94
CA ALA A 235 -32.34 -4.34 51.04
C ALA A 235 -31.49 -3.10 51.38
N GLY A 236 -30.85 -2.51 50.38
CA GLY A 236 -29.93 -1.38 50.52
C GLY A 236 -28.46 -1.77 50.69
N GLN A 237 -28.14 -3.04 50.94
CA GLN A 237 -26.77 -3.51 51.13
C GLN A 237 -25.97 -3.44 49.82
N SER A 238 -24.70 -3.03 49.92
CA SER A 238 -23.77 -3.01 48.80
C SER A 238 -23.32 -4.42 48.44
N ILE A 239 -23.32 -4.72 47.14
CA ILE A 239 -22.96 -6.03 46.62
C ILE A 239 -21.96 -5.89 45.47
N ARG A 240 -21.20 -6.96 45.23
CA ARG A 240 -20.35 -7.10 44.04
C ARG A 240 -20.83 -8.28 43.21
N VAL A 241 -20.88 -8.10 41.90
CA VAL A 241 -21.22 -9.18 40.96
C VAL A 241 -19.99 -10.05 40.75
N THR A 242 -20.10 -11.33 41.08
CA THR A 242 -19.01 -12.30 40.92
C THR A 242 -19.12 -13.07 39.61
N LYS A 243 -20.35 -13.32 39.14
CA LYS A 243 -20.61 -14.07 37.91
C LYS A 243 -21.97 -13.73 37.31
N LEU A 244 -22.11 -13.90 36.01
CA LEU A 244 -23.38 -13.89 35.30
C LEU A 244 -23.74 -15.33 34.90
N THR A 245 -24.87 -15.84 35.38
CA THR A 245 -25.39 -17.17 35.03
C THR A 245 -26.72 -17.02 34.30
N GLY A 246 -26.68 -17.02 32.96
CA GLY A 246 -27.86 -16.76 32.12
C GLY A 246 -28.32 -15.30 32.22
N LEU A 247 -29.51 -15.07 32.77
CA LEU A 247 -30.08 -13.74 33.04
C LEU A 247 -30.09 -13.37 34.54
N SER A 248 -29.38 -14.15 35.37
CA SER A 248 -29.25 -13.93 36.82
C SER A 248 -27.79 -13.67 37.19
N LEU A 249 -27.56 -12.73 38.10
CA LEU A 249 -26.24 -12.38 38.63
C LEU A 249 -25.96 -13.16 39.92
N ASP A 250 -24.79 -13.75 40.03
CA ASP A 250 -24.29 -14.24 41.32
C ASP A 250 -23.60 -13.06 42.02
N VAL A 251 -24.00 -12.77 43.25
CA VAL A 251 -23.54 -11.59 43.99
C VAL A 251 -23.03 -11.96 45.36
N GLU A 252 -22.05 -11.21 45.85
CA GLU A 252 -21.51 -11.32 47.21
C GLU A 252 -21.66 -10.00 47.98
N ALA A 253 -21.79 -10.09 49.30
CA ALA A 253 -21.83 -8.91 50.15
C ALA A 253 -20.49 -8.17 50.08
N LEU A 254 -20.54 -6.88 49.79
CA LEU A 254 -19.38 -6.02 49.98
C LEU A 254 -19.36 -5.64 51.47
N SER A 255 -18.46 -6.23 52.25
CA SER A 255 -18.29 -5.85 53.65
C SER A 255 -17.75 -4.42 53.73
N ASP A 256 -18.51 -3.51 54.33
CA ASP A 256 -18.03 -2.17 54.67
C ASP A 256 -16.93 -2.30 55.75
N GLU A 257 -15.67 -2.32 55.34
CA GLU A 257 -14.55 -1.96 56.23
C GLU A 257 -14.62 -0.46 56.52
N THR A 258 -15.57 -0.04 57.35
CA THR A 258 -15.52 1.30 57.98
C THR A 258 -16.19 1.27 59.34
N SER A 259 -15.57 0.58 60.30
CA SER A 259 -15.66 0.98 61.72
C SER A 259 -14.54 0.36 62.55
N SER A 260 -13.33 0.94 62.48
CA SER A 260 -12.31 0.81 63.52
C SER A 260 -11.30 1.97 63.42
N LYS A 261 -11.76 3.18 63.77
CA LYS A 261 -10.91 4.27 64.28
C LYS A 261 -11.78 5.25 65.07
N THR A 262 -12.13 4.90 66.30
CA THR A 262 -12.20 5.88 67.41
C THR A 262 -12.16 5.14 68.74
N GLY A 263 -11.22 5.52 69.60
CA GLY A 263 -11.00 5.00 70.94
C GLY A 263 -9.61 5.40 71.41
#